data_AF-K9XV02-F1
#
_entry.id   AF-K9XV02-F1
#
_cell.length_a   1.000
_cell.length_b   1.000
_cell.length_c   1.000
_cell.angle_alpha   90.00
_cell.angle_beta   90.00
_cell.angle_gamma   90.00
#
_symmetry.space_group_name_H-M   'P 1'
#
loop_
_entity.id
_entity.type
_entity.pdbx_description
1 polymer ?
#
loop_
_entity_poly.entity_id
_entity_poly.type
_entity_poly.pdbx_seq_one_letter_code
_entity_poly.pdbx_strand_id
1 'polypeptide(L)'
;MKTSLFTILLLTLTNNISAVALPTRSQASQWHNFCEKQETILDRAVCIHVLKKHIEGDYVYFINDWTELKTRDFSIYSEGDLKRIHQQDRNLVQVYILRLPTK
;
A
#
# COMPACT_ATOMS: atom_id res chain seq x y z
N MET A 1 1.29 -16.71 -59.35
CA MET A 1 2.11 -17.10 -58.17
C MET A 1 2.39 -15.86 -57.35
N LYS A 2 2.31 -16.00 -56.02
CA LYS A 2 2.78 -15.08 -54.96
C LYS A 2 1.86 -13.88 -54.66
N THR A 3 1.02 -14.03 -53.62
CA THR A 3 1.15 -13.44 -52.25
C THR A 3 0.60 -12.01 -52.22
N SER A 4 -0.21 -11.57 -51.27
CA SER A 4 -0.32 -11.98 -49.88
C SER A 4 -1.66 -11.45 -49.35
N LEU A 5 -2.44 -12.31 -48.69
CA LEU A 5 -3.54 -11.89 -47.84
C LEU A 5 -2.95 -11.07 -46.70
N PHE A 6 -3.21 -9.76 -46.68
CA PHE A 6 -2.93 -8.91 -45.52
C PHE A 6 -3.92 -9.29 -44.42
N THR A 7 -3.56 -10.31 -43.65
CA THR A 7 -4.21 -10.66 -42.40
C THR A 7 -3.99 -9.51 -41.43
N ILE A 8 -4.99 -8.65 -41.27
CA ILE A 8 -5.02 -7.65 -40.20
C ILE A 8 -5.14 -8.42 -38.90
N LEU A 9 -3.98 -8.72 -38.31
CA LEU A 9 -3.85 -9.23 -36.97
C LEU A 9 -4.36 -8.13 -36.04
N LEU A 10 -5.64 -8.22 -35.67
CA LEU A 10 -6.24 -7.44 -34.60
C LEU A 10 -5.56 -7.88 -33.30
N LEU A 11 -4.37 -7.34 -33.04
CA LEU A 11 -3.78 -7.26 -31.71
C LEU A 11 -4.70 -6.33 -30.92
N THR A 12 -5.78 -6.89 -30.38
CA THR A 12 -6.44 -6.30 -29.22
C THR A 12 -5.36 -6.26 -28.13
N LEU A 13 -4.72 -5.10 -27.98
CA LEU A 13 -4.00 -4.74 -26.78
C LEU A 13 -4.98 -4.94 -25.62
N THR A 14 -4.89 -6.08 -24.96
CA THR A 14 -5.36 -6.19 -23.59
C THR A 14 -4.45 -5.28 -22.80
N ASN A 15 -4.89 -4.02 -22.66
CA ASN A 15 -4.41 -3.12 -21.66
C ASN A 15 -4.68 -3.81 -20.32
N ASN A 16 -3.74 -4.66 -19.88
CA ASN A 16 -3.56 -5.08 -18.50
C ASN A 16 -3.13 -3.82 -17.73
N ILE A 17 -4.02 -2.83 -17.67
CA ILE A 17 -3.98 -1.81 -16.63
C ILE A 17 -4.38 -2.60 -15.40
N SER A 18 -3.39 -3.23 -14.77
CA SER A 18 -3.52 -3.75 -13.42
C SER A 18 -3.75 -2.54 -12.52
N ALA A 19 -5.00 -2.08 -12.46
CA ALA A 19 -5.46 -1.24 -11.36
C ALA A 19 -5.08 -2.02 -10.10
N VAL A 20 -4.17 -1.47 -9.29
CA VAL A 20 -3.74 -2.12 -8.06
C VAL A 20 -4.99 -2.27 -7.21
N ALA A 21 -5.49 -3.51 -7.15
CA ALA A 21 -6.72 -3.80 -6.44
C ALA A 21 -6.49 -3.53 -4.96
N LEU A 22 -7.44 -2.83 -4.34
CA LEU A 22 -7.43 -2.63 -2.89
C LEU A 22 -7.28 -4.00 -2.19
N PRO A 23 -6.53 -4.05 -1.07
CA PRO A 23 -6.36 -5.29 -0.36
C PRO A 23 -7.70 -5.77 0.22
N THR A 24 -7.81 -7.07 0.44
CA THR A 24 -8.96 -7.62 1.16
C THR A 24 -8.84 -7.36 2.66
N ARG A 25 -9.96 -7.38 3.39
CA ARG A 25 -9.94 -7.15 4.86
C ARG A 25 -8.97 -8.08 5.60
N SER A 26 -8.89 -9.33 5.17
CA SER A 26 -7.96 -10.32 5.75
C SER A 26 -6.50 -9.94 5.51
N GLN A 27 -6.14 -9.56 4.29
CA GLN A 27 -4.77 -9.13 3.96
C GLN A 27 -4.38 -7.85 4.71
N ALA A 28 -5.26 -6.83 4.70
CA ALA A 28 -5.00 -5.59 5.39
C ALA A 28 -4.87 -5.78 6.92
N SER A 29 -5.66 -6.69 7.51
CA SER A 29 -5.52 -7.10 8.92
C SER A 29 -4.17 -7.77 9.20
N GLN A 30 -3.71 -8.65 8.32
CA GLN A 30 -2.41 -9.30 8.46
C GLN A 30 -1.26 -8.28 8.41
N TRP A 31 -1.31 -7.34 7.47
CA TRP A 31 -0.32 -6.27 7.36
C TRP A 31 -0.34 -5.32 8.56
N HIS A 32 -1.52 -4.93 9.04
CA HIS A 32 -1.65 -4.14 10.26
C HIS A 32 -1.01 -4.84 11.46
N ASN A 33 -1.26 -6.15 11.63
CA ASN A 33 -0.64 -6.93 12.70
C ASN A 33 0.89 -7.06 12.54
N PHE A 34 1.39 -7.14 11.31
CA PHE A 34 2.82 -7.11 11.03
C PHE A 34 3.45 -5.76 11.42
N CYS A 35 2.77 -4.66 11.10
CA CYS A 35 3.19 -3.31 11.46
C CYS A 35 3.23 -3.07 12.97
N GLU A 36 2.27 -3.58 13.73
CA GLU A 36 2.25 -3.44 15.19
C GLU A 36 3.36 -4.25 15.88
N LYS A 37 3.91 -5.27 15.21
CA LYS A 37 4.98 -6.13 15.73
C LYS A 37 6.39 -5.56 15.53
N GLN A 38 6.53 -4.42 14.86
CA GLN A 38 7.85 -3.80 14.67
C GLN A 38 8.46 -3.40 16.01
N GLU A 39 9.79 -3.46 16.12
CA GLU A 39 10.49 -3.29 17.39
C GLU A 39 10.47 -1.85 17.88
N THR A 40 10.72 -0.90 16.97
CA THR A 40 10.82 0.53 17.33
C THR A 40 9.53 1.28 17.00
N ILE A 41 9.27 2.37 17.74
CA ILE A 41 8.12 3.23 17.44
C ILE A 41 8.23 3.92 16.08
N LEU A 42 9.45 4.24 15.64
CA LEU A 42 9.70 4.81 14.32
C LEU A 42 9.25 3.82 13.24
N ASP A 43 9.65 2.55 13.35
CA ASP A 43 9.26 1.53 12.39
C ASP A 43 7.74 1.31 12.44
N ARG A 44 7.11 1.23 13.63
CA ARG A 44 5.64 1.12 13.72
C ARG A 44 4.91 2.27 13.02
N ALA A 45 5.31 3.50 13.32
CA ALA A 45 4.70 4.71 12.78
C ALA A 45 4.80 4.75 11.25
N VAL A 46 6.00 4.48 10.70
CA VAL A 46 6.22 4.44 9.26
C VAL A 46 5.41 3.30 8.62
N CYS A 47 5.37 2.11 9.23
CA CYS A 47 4.61 0.96 8.70
C CYS A 47 3.14 1.30 8.53
N ILE A 48 2.55 1.79 9.61
CA ILE A 48 1.13 2.07 9.69
C ILE A 48 0.78 3.24 8.77
N HIS A 49 1.66 4.23 8.65
CA HIS A 49 1.49 5.32 7.71
C HIS A 49 1.43 4.83 6.25
N VAL A 50 2.38 3.99 5.84
CA VAL A 50 2.41 3.39 4.50
C VAL A 50 1.21 2.49 4.25
N LEU A 51 0.81 1.69 5.24
CA LEU A 51 -0.38 0.85 5.16
C LEU A 51 -1.66 1.67 4.99
N LYS A 52 -1.81 2.74 5.78
CA LYS A 52 -2.93 3.68 5.65
C LYS A 52 -3.01 4.20 4.22
N LYS A 53 -1.89 4.69 3.72
CA LYS A 53 -1.77 5.26 2.37
C LYS A 53 -2.05 4.25 1.26
N HIS A 54 -1.62 3.02 1.43
CA HIS A 54 -1.94 1.95 0.49
C HIS A 54 -3.43 1.62 0.47
N ILE A 55 -4.09 1.55 1.64
CA ILE A 55 -5.53 1.29 1.73
C ILE A 55 -6.35 2.51 1.23
N GLU A 56 -5.86 3.74 1.43
CA GLU A 56 -6.44 4.97 0.87
C GLU A 56 -6.36 5.00 -0.67
N GLY A 57 -5.45 4.23 -1.28
CA GLY A 57 -5.21 4.21 -2.72
C GLY A 57 -4.18 5.23 -3.21
N ASP A 58 -3.51 5.93 -2.28
CA ASP A 58 -2.52 6.97 -2.59
C ASP A 58 -1.16 6.41 -3.03
N TYR A 59 -0.84 5.15 -2.66
CA TYR A 59 0.47 4.53 -2.93
C TYR A 59 0.32 3.18 -3.64
N VAL A 60 0.79 3.15 -4.89
CA VAL A 60 0.73 2.00 -5.82
C VAL A 60 1.75 0.90 -5.46
N TYR A 61 2.72 1.17 -4.59
CA TYR A 61 3.78 0.22 -4.21
C TYR A 61 3.93 0.10 -2.69
N PHE A 62 3.02 -0.66 -2.06
CA PHE A 62 2.99 -0.90 -0.61
C PHE A 62 4.28 -1.50 -0.01
N ILE A 63 5.21 -2.00 -0.83
CA ILE A 63 6.24 -2.93 -0.36
C ILE A 63 7.69 -2.48 -0.65
N ASN A 64 7.95 -1.59 -1.61
CA ASN A 64 9.31 -1.59 -2.15
C ASN A 64 10.38 -0.85 -1.35
N ASP A 65 10.09 0.20 -0.56
CA ASP A 65 11.04 0.63 0.47
C ASP A 65 10.52 1.73 1.41
N TRP A 66 9.86 1.35 2.51
CA TRP A 66 9.57 2.31 3.58
C TRP A 66 10.82 2.90 4.27
N THR A 67 12.03 2.38 3.99
CA THR A 67 13.30 2.97 4.47
C THR A 67 13.50 4.38 3.93
N GLU A 68 13.04 4.66 2.70
CA GLU A 68 13.09 6.00 2.14
C GLU A 68 12.16 6.96 2.90
N LEU A 69 10.94 6.53 3.23
CA LEU A 69 10.02 7.31 4.07
C LEU A 69 10.61 7.56 5.47
N LYS A 70 11.25 6.56 6.07
CA LYS A 70 11.91 6.68 7.37
C LYS A 70 12.97 7.78 7.38
N THR A 71 13.78 7.83 6.32
CA THR A 71 14.90 8.79 6.22
C THR A 71 14.45 10.20 5.83
N ARG A 72 13.40 10.34 5.02
CA ARG A 72 12.92 11.64 4.53
C ARG A 72 11.84 12.25 5.42
N ASP A 73 10.73 11.56 5.57
CA ASP A 73 9.52 12.14 6.17
C ASP A 73 9.53 12.02 7.68
N PHE A 74 10.10 10.94 8.22
CA PHE A 74 9.99 10.63 9.65
C PHE A 74 11.22 10.99 10.49
N SER A 75 12.34 11.38 9.85
CA SER A 75 13.60 11.70 10.55
C SER A 75 13.55 12.99 11.38
N ILE A 76 12.57 13.85 11.13
CA ILE A 76 12.40 15.14 11.82
C ILE A 76 11.57 15.06 13.10
N TYR A 77 10.84 13.96 13.33
CA TYR A 77 9.90 13.85 14.43
C TYR A 77 10.56 13.37 15.72
N SER A 78 10.14 13.93 16.85
CA SER A 78 10.49 13.40 18.16
C SER A 78 9.79 12.05 18.41
N GLU A 79 10.29 11.26 19.36
CA GLU A 79 9.62 10.00 19.76
C GLU A 79 8.17 10.22 20.20
N GLY A 80 7.90 11.34 20.89
CA GLY A 80 6.54 11.70 21.32
C GLY A 80 5.60 12.01 20.15
N ASP A 81 6.11 12.66 19.10
CA ASP A 81 5.34 12.91 17.89
C ASP A 81 5.10 11.61 17.11
N LEU A 82 6.11 10.74 17.01
CA LEU A 82 5.97 9.42 16.40
C LEU A 82 4.90 8.57 17.07
N LYS A 83 4.82 8.58 18.42
CA LYS A 83 3.74 7.90 19.16
C LYS A 83 2.37 8.46 18.80
N ARG A 84 2.25 9.78 18.67
CA ARG A 84 0.99 10.45 18.32
C ARG A 84 0.55 10.10 16.90
N ILE A 85 1.49 10.19 15.94
CA ILE A 85 1.26 9.83 14.53
C ILE A 85 0.84 8.36 14.42
N HIS A 86 1.60 7.45 15.04
CA HIS A 86 1.26 6.02 15.08
C HIS A 86 -0.17 5.80 15.58
N GLN A 87 -0.54 6.41 16.72
CA GLN A 87 -1.86 6.21 17.29
C GLN A 87 -2.99 6.74 16.39
N GLN A 88 -2.78 7.89 15.75
CA GLN A 88 -3.76 8.48 14.82
C GLN A 88 -3.94 7.59 13.59
N ASP A 89 -2.83 7.22 12.93
CA ASP A 89 -2.88 6.42 11.72
C ASP A 89 -3.38 5.00 12.00
N ARG A 90 -3.01 4.41 13.14
CA ARG A 90 -3.54 3.12 13.60
C ARG A 90 -5.06 3.13 13.69
N ASN A 91 -5.64 4.16 14.30
CA ASN A 91 -7.09 4.28 14.43
C ASN A 91 -7.76 4.39 13.05
N LEU A 92 -7.16 5.16 12.12
CA LEU A 92 -7.66 5.29 10.76
C LEU A 92 -7.58 3.96 10.00
N VAL A 93 -6.45 3.27 10.06
CA VAL A 93 -6.27 1.95 9.43
C VAL A 93 -7.31 0.95 9.93
N GLN A 94 -7.59 0.91 11.23
CA GLN A 94 -8.63 0.04 11.78
C GLN A 94 -10.01 0.35 11.18
N VAL A 95 -10.37 1.63 11.05
CA VAL A 95 -11.60 2.06 10.39
C VAL A 95 -11.62 1.65 8.92
N TYR A 96 -10.51 1.81 8.19
CA TYR A 96 -10.43 1.43 6.78
C TYR A 96 -10.53 -0.09 6.59
N ILE A 97 -9.86 -0.89 7.41
CA ILE A 97 -9.95 -2.35 7.38
C ILE A 97 -11.40 -2.81 7.52
N LEU A 98 -12.18 -2.21 8.42
CA LEU A 98 -13.59 -2.53 8.60
C LEU A 98 -14.46 -2.18 7.38
N ARG A 99 -14.02 -1.24 6.53
CA ARG A 99 -14.71 -0.85 5.29
C ARG A 99 -14.28 -1.66 4.08
N LEU A 100 -13.15 -2.35 4.15
CA LEU A 100 -12.69 -3.21 3.06
C LEU A 100 -13.63 -4.42 2.85
N PRO A 101 -13.73 -4.92 1.61
CA PRO A 101 -14.50 -6.12 1.31
C PRO A 101 -13.96 -7.32 2.08
N THR A 102 -14.86 -8.16 2.57
CA THR A 102 -14.56 -9.35 3.38
C THR A 102 -13.91 -10.49 2.57
N LYS A 103 -13.95 -10.40 1.24
CA LYS A 103 -14.12 -11.54 0.31
C LYS A 103 -15.51 -12.16 0.40
#